data_AF-A0A2V9LUU6-F1
#
_entry.id   AF-A0A2V9LUU6-F1
#
_cell.length_a   1.000
_cell.length_b   1.000
_cell.length_c   1.000
_cell.angle_alpha   90.00
_cell.angle_beta   90.00
_cell.angle_gamma   90.00
#
_symmetry.space_group_name_H-M   'P 1'
#
loop_
_entity.id
_entity.type
_entity.pdbx_description
1 polymer ?
#
loop_
_entity_poly.entity_id
_entity_poly.type
_entity_poly.pdbx_seq_one_letter_code
_entity_poly.pdbx_strand_id
1 'polypeptide(L)'
;MKMTLTQSHSNSRTRRVRLLERLAEARDNTDAIFRISRPEVLYDRPIPERHRIVFYIGHLEAFDWNLLSDRALSLRPFHPAFYKLFAFGIDPLGGGLPNDRPSDWLSLEELSRYNA
;
A
#
# COMPACT_ATOMS: atom_id res chain seq x y z
N MET A 1 40.86 14.28 18.27
CA MET A 1 40.40 12.87 18.31
C MET A 1 39.46 12.66 17.14
N LYS A 2 39.88 11.95 16.09
CA LYS A 2 39.17 11.81 14.81
C LYS A 2 38.08 10.74 14.94
N MET A 3 36.80 11.11 14.89
CA MET A 3 35.72 10.14 14.60
C MET A 3 35.78 9.83 13.10
N THR A 4 36.18 8.60 12.79
CA THR A 4 36.53 8.10 11.48
C THR A 4 35.27 7.77 10.64
N LEU A 5 35.26 8.24 9.39
CA LEU A 5 34.18 8.07 8.39
C LEU A 5 33.66 6.62 8.21
N THR A 6 34.44 5.60 8.61
CA THR A 6 34.10 4.18 8.49
C THR A 6 32.98 3.73 9.43
N GLN A 7 32.86 4.34 10.62
CA GLN A 7 31.88 3.93 11.63
C GLN A 7 30.46 4.43 11.32
N SER A 8 30.35 5.59 10.67
CA SER A 8 29.08 6.17 10.22
C SER A 8 28.44 5.38 9.06
N HIS A 9 29.25 4.83 8.14
CA HIS A 9 28.75 4.01 7.02
C HIS A 9 28.27 2.61 7.45
N SER A 10 28.92 2.03 8.46
CA SER A 10 28.48 0.76 9.07
C SER A 10 27.12 0.92 9.79
N ASN A 11 26.94 2.04 10.49
CA ASN A 11 25.70 2.34 11.20
C ASN A 11 24.53 2.64 10.24
N SER A 12 24.77 3.36 9.15
CA SER A 12 23.74 3.62 8.13
C SER A 12 23.29 2.35 7.42
N ARG A 13 24.23 1.46 7.06
CA ARG A 13 23.91 0.16 6.44
C ARG A 13 23.11 -0.74 7.39
N THR A 14 23.51 -0.82 8.66
CA THR A 14 22.81 -1.62 9.67
C THR A 14 21.39 -1.09 9.91
N ARG A 15 21.21 0.24 10.00
CA ARG A 15 19.88 0.86 10.11
C ARG A 15 19.02 0.57 8.89
N ARG A 16 19.58 0.66 7.68
CA ARG A 16 18.85 0.36 6.44
C ARG A 16 18.35 -1.07 6.43
N VAL A 17 19.20 -2.05 6.75
CA VAL A 17 18.81 -3.47 6.81
C VAL A 17 17.66 -3.67 7.79
N ARG A 18 17.78 -3.14 9.01
CA ARG A 18 16.71 -3.23 10.03
C ARG A 18 15.40 -2.59 9.58
N LEU A 19 15.44 -1.46 8.88
CA LEU A 19 14.22 -0.81 8.38
C LEU A 19 13.55 -1.63 7.27
N LEU A 20 14.33 -2.26 6.38
CA LEU A 20 13.81 -3.14 5.35
C LEU A 20 13.18 -4.41 5.95
N GLU A 21 13.80 -5.01 6.96
CA GLU A 21 13.23 -6.15 7.69
C GLU A 21 11.90 -5.79 8.35
N ARG A 22 11.82 -4.64 9.03
CA ARG A 22 10.57 -4.16 9.64
C ARG A 22 9.48 -3.86 8.61
N LEU A 23 9.86 -3.36 7.44
CA LEU A 23 8.90 -3.12 6.35
C LEU A 23 8.34 -4.44 5.83
N ALA A 24 9.19 -5.45 5.61
CA ALA A 24 8.77 -6.78 5.21
C ALA A 24 7.84 -7.43 6.25
N GLU A 25 8.19 -7.36 7.54
CA GLU A 25 7.36 -7.88 8.63
C GLU A 25 5.98 -7.18 8.69
N ALA A 26 5.95 -5.85 8.48
CA ALA A 26 4.69 -5.10 8.42
C ALA A 26 3.79 -5.54 7.24
N ARG A 27 4.40 -5.88 6.09
CA ARG A 27 3.69 -6.43 4.93
C ARG A 27 3.13 -7.82 5.23
N ASP A 28 3.96 -8.72 5.76
CA ASP A 28 3.54 -10.08 6.14
C ASP A 28 2.35 -10.07 7.12
N ASN A 29 2.39 -9.17 8.11
CA ASN A 29 1.30 -9.00 9.07
C ASN A 29 0.01 -8.51 8.42
N THR A 30 0.11 -7.59 7.46
CA THR A 30 -1.05 -7.09 6.73
C THR A 30 -1.64 -8.17 5.83
N ASP A 31 -0.79 -8.90 5.10
CA ASP A 31 -1.23 -10.02 4.27
C ASP A 31 -1.90 -11.11 5.11
N ALA A 32 -1.40 -11.36 6.32
CA ALA A 32 -2.02 -12.30 7.25
C ALA A 32 -3.44 -11.89 7.63
N ILE A 33 -3.70 -10.59 7.82
CA ILE A 33 -5.04 -10.07 8.09
C ILE A 33 -5.97 -10.29 6.88
N PHE A 34 -5.51 -9.95 5.67
CA PHE A 34 -6.35 -10.12 4.47
C PHE A 34 -6.60 -11.59 4.11
N ARG A 35 -5.69 -12.51 4.47
CA ARG A 35 -5.90 -13.96 4.34
C ARG A 35 -7.04 -14.52 5.20
N ILE A 36 -7.51 -13.79 6.21
CA ILE A 36 -8.69 -14.18 7.01
C ILE A 36 -9.98 -14.06 6.17
N SER A 37 -10.01 -13.09 5.25
CA SER A 37 -11.15 -12.86 4.37
C SER A 37 -11.20 -13.91 3.27
N ARG A 38 -12.40 -14.42 2.97
CA ARG A 38 -12.59 -15.29 1.81
C ARG A 38 -12.54 -14.46 0.52
N PRO A 39 -12.02 -15.01 -0.60
CA PRO A 39 -11.98 -14.30 -1.88
C PRO A 39 -13.34 -13.70 -2.29
N GLU A 40 -14.43 -14.40 -2.01
CA GLU A 40 -15.79 -13.98 -2.38
C GLU A 40 -16.22 -12.66 -1.73
N VAL A 41 -15.72 -12.35 -0.52
CA VAL A 41 -16.12 -11.14 0.22
C VAL A 41 -15.24 -9.93 -0.10
N LEU A 42 -14.16 -10.11 -0.86
CA LEU A 42 -13.22 -9.02 -1.15
C LEU A 42 -13.89 -7.85 -1.89
N TYR A 43 -14.93 -8.14 -2.67
CA TYR A 43 -15.68 -7.11 -3.38
C TYR A 43 -16.90 -6.61 -2.61
N ASP A 44 -17.17 -7.10 -1.41
CA ASP A 44 -18.30 -6.64 -0.61
C ASP A 44 -18.04 -5.27 0.04
N ARG A 45 -19.14 -4.56 0.32
CA ARG A 45 -19.17 -3.35 1.14
C ARG A 45 -20.17 -3.56 2.29
N PRO A 46 -19.76 -4.19 3.40
CA PRO A 46 -20.66 -4.45 4.53
C PRO A 46 -21.08 -3.17 5.26
N ILE A 47 -20.22 -2.14 5.25
CA ILE A 47 -20.48 -0.82 5.84
C ILE A 47 -20.57 0.19 4.69
N PRO A 48 -21.73 0.78 4.41
CA PRO A 48 -21.92 1.67 3.26
C PRO A 48 -20.96 2.86 3.21
N GLU A 49 -20.51 3.36 4.35
CA GLU A 49 -19.58 4.48 4.50
C GLU A 49 -18.12 4.09 4.21
N ARG A 50 -17.81 2.79 4.10
CA ARG A 50 -16.46 2.28 3.90
C ARG A 50 -16.22 1.80 2.47
N HIS A 51 -14.95 1.74 2.08
CA HIS A 51 -14.56 1.15 0.81
C HIS A 51 -14.80 -0.35 0.80
N ARG A 52 -14.88 -0.94 -0.42
CA ARG A 52 -14.91 -2.40 -0.56
C ARG A 52 -13.61 -2.98 -0.01
N ILE A 53 -13.62 -4.21 0.48
CA ILE A 53 -12.44 -4.82 1.13
C ILE A 53 -11.22 -4.81 0.18
N VAL A 54 -11.44 -5.03 -1.12
CA VAL A 54 -10.43 -5.01 -2.19
C VAL A 54 -9.67 -3.68 -2.31
N PHE A 55 -10.29 -2.56 -1.94
CA PHE A 55 -9.63 -1.26 -1.91
C PHE A 55 -8.41 -1.29 -0.98
N TYR A 56 -8.56 -1.85 0.22
CA TYR A 56 -7.52 -1.80 1.25
C TYR A 56 -6.29 -2.63 0.89
N ILE A 57 -6.46 -3.68 0.06
CA ILE A 57 -5.35 -4.52 -0.41
C ILE A 57 -4.43 -3.72 -1.34
N GLY A 58 -4.98 -2.97 -2.29
CA GLY A 58 -4.16 -2.14 -3.19
C GLY A 58 -3.79 -0.78 -2.60
N HIS A 59 -4.58 -0.25 -1.66
CA HIS A 59 -4.34 1.05 -1.04
C HIS A 59 -3.02 1.08 -0.26
N LEU A 60 -2.63 -0.01 0.40
CA LEU A 60 -1.38 -0.03 1.16
C LEU A 60 -0.14 0.00 0.27
N GLU A 61 -0.16 -0.67 -0.88
CA GLU A 61 0.92 -0.56 -1.87
C GLU A 61 0.99 0.83 -2.48
N ALA A 62 -0.18 1.38 -2.85
CA ALA A 62 -0.27 2.73 -3.36
C ALA A 62 0.21 3.75 -2.32
N PHE A 63 -0.10 3.57 -1.04
CA PHE A 63 0.29 4.49 0.03
C PHE A 63 1.82 4.58 0.19
N ASP A 64 2.50 3.44 0.24
CA ASP A 64 3.97 3.39 0.35
C ASP A 64 4.62 4.03 -0.87
N TRP A 65 4.12 3.70 -2.06
CA TRP A 65 4.58 4.32 -3.29
C TRP A 65 4.35 5.83 -3.26
N ASN A 66 3.14 6.29 -2.93
CA ASN A 66 2.79 7.71 -2.89
C ASN A 66 3.65 8.49 -1.89
N LEU A 67 3.96 7.90 -0.74
CA LEU A 67 4.73 8.55 0.30
C LEU A 67 6.22 8.57 -0.02
N LEU A 68 6.77 7.48 -0.58
CA LEU A 68 8.21 7.33 -0.76
C LEU A 68 8.69 7.70 -2.16
N SER A 69 7.91 7.40 -3.21
CA SER A 69 8.35 7.56 -4.59
C SER A 69 8.67 9.01 -4.90
N ASP A 70 7.71 9.92 -4.74
CA ASP A 70 7.89 11.32 -5.11
C ASP A 70 8.67 12.08 -4.03
N ARG A 71 8.25 11.96 -2.76
CA ARG A 71 8.78 12.80 -1.67
C ARG A 71 10.16 12.40 -1.16
N ALA A 72 10.54 11.13 -1.26
CA ALA A 72 11.78 10.63 -0.69
C ALA A 72 12.79 10.16 -1.76
N LEU A 73 12.32 9.68 -2.91
CA LEU A 73 13.16 8.99 -3.90
C LEU A 73 13.12 9.61 -5.30
N SER A 74 12.27 10.61 -5.55
CA SER A 74 12.04 11.24 -6.86
C SER A 74 11.79 10.23 -8.01
N LEU A 75 11.09 9.15 -7.71
CA LEU A 75 10.72 8.09 -8.66
C LEU A 75 9.41 8.43 -9.38
N ARG A 76 9.35 8.09 -10.67
CA ARG A 76 8.14 8.26 -11.50
C ARG A 76 7.08 7.21 -11.15
N PRO A 77 5.77 7.53 -11.20
CA PRO A 77 4.72 6.57 -10.91
C PRO A 77 4.82 5.32 -11.80
N PHE A 78 4.81 4.15 -11.18
CA PHE A 78 4.91 2.87 -11.89
C PHE A 78 3.63 2.55 -12.70
N HIS A 79 2.45 2.88 -12.15
CA HIS A 79 1.16 2.65 -12.82
C HIS A 79 0.16 3.81 -12.55
N PRO A 80 0.15 4.88 -13.35
CA PRO A 80 -0.64 6.09 -13.08
C PRO A 80 -2.16 5.87 -12.93
N ALA A 81 -2.71 4.83 -13.57
CA ALA A 81 -4.12 4.48 -13.43
C ALA A 81 -4.43 3.88 -12.06
N PHE A 82 -3.56 3.01 -11.54
CA PHE A 82 -3.74 2.38 -10.23
C PHE A 82 -3.42 3.34 -9.10
N TYR A 83 -2.44 4.22 -9.34
CA TYR A 83 -2.21 5.39 -8.51
C TYR A 83 -3.51 6.16 -8.28
N LYS A 84 -4.25 6.50 -9.34
CA LYS A 84 -5.54 7.20 -9.19
C LYS A 84 -6.61 6.36 -8.50
N LEU A 85 -6.69 5.06 -8.84
CA LEU A 85 -7.69 4.15 -8.27
C LEU A 85 -7.54 4.00 -6.74
N PHE A 86 -6.31 3.96 -6.24
CA PHE A 86 -6.02 3.75 -4.82
C PHE A 86 -5.64 5.03 -4.05
N ALA A 87 -5.44 6.17 -4.72
CA ALA A 87 -5.09 7.44 -4.08
C ALA A 87 -6.27 8.14 -3.38
N PHE A 88 -7.49 7.62 -3.48
CA PHE A 88 -8.62 8.16 -2.72
C PHE A 88 -8.40 7.96 -1.22
N GLY A 89 -8.73 8.98 -0.42
CA GLY A 89 -8.73 8.88 1.03
C GLY A 89 -9.80 7.93 1.55
N ILE A 90 -9.85 7.75 2.88
CA ILE A 90 -10.76 6.80 3.54
C ILE A 90 -12.24 7.22 3.42
N ASP A 91 -12.52 8.50 3.17
CA ASP A 91 -13.88 9.04 3.09
C ASP A 91 -14.27 9.45 1.66
N PRO A 92 -15.52 9.20 1.24
CA PRO A 92 -16.01 9.62 -0.07
C PRO A 92 -16.04 11.15 -0.20
N LEU A 93 -15.59 11.65 -1.34
CA LEU A 93 -15.61 13.08 -1.66
C LEU A 93 -17.06 13.52 -1.90
N GLY A 94 -17.50 14.59 -1.22
CA GLY A 94 -18.78 15.26 -1.50
C GLY A 94 -19.97 14.83 -0.63
N GLY A 95 -19.76 14.11 0.48
CA GLY A 95 -20.80 13.83 1.48
C GLY A 95 -21.83 12.76 1.10
N GLY A 96 -21.69 12.14 -0.07
CA GLY A 96 -22.45 10.94 -0.47
C GLY A 96 -21.66 9.66 -0.20
N LEU A 97 -22.34 8.52 -0.09
CA LEU A 97 -21.70 7.21 0.04
C LEU A 97 -21.02 6.80 -1.28
N PRO A 98 -19.95 5.98 -1.25
CA PRO A 98 -19.35 5.45 -2.47
C PRO A 98 -20.37 4.65 -3.28
N ASN A 99 -20.38 4.82 -4.61
CA ASN A 99 -21.35 4.21 -5.53
C ASN A 99 -20.71 3.30 -6.61
N ASP A 100 -19.41 3.02 -6.50
CA ASP A 100 -18.71 2.05 -7.36
C ASP A 100 -19.34 0.66 -7.23
N ARG A 101 -19.18 -0.14 -8.27
CA ARG A 101 -19.62 -1.53 -8.40
C ARG A 101 -18.43 -2.47 -8.26
N PRO A 102 -18.63 -3.76 -7.91
CA PRO A 102 -17.56 -4.76 -7.92
C PRO A 102 -16.75 -4.77 -9.23
N SER A 103 -17.42 -4.59 -10.38
CA SER A 103 -16.83 -4.55 -11.71
C SER A 103 -15.92 -3.34 -11.98
N ASP A 104 -15.97 -2.32 -11.14
CA ASP A 104 -15.15 -1.11 -11.28
C ASP A 104 -13.73 -1.32 -10.69
N TRP A 105 -13.50 -2.45 -10.03
CA TRP A 105 -12.23 -2.79 -9.36
C TRP A 105 -11.43 -3.84 -10.13
N LEU A 106 -10.12 -3.86 -9.87
CA LEU A 106 -9.19 -4.84 -10.39
C LEU A 106 -9.61 -6.26 -10.01
N SER A 107 -9.35 -7.21 -10.92
CA SER A 107 -9.39 -8.63 -10.57
C SER A 107 -8.31 -8.97 -9.54
N LEU A 108 -8.51 -10.06 -8.79
CA LEU A 108 -7.50 -10.53 -7.83
C LEU A 108 -6.16 -10.87 -8.50
N GLU A 109 -6.19 -11.31 -9.76
CA GLU A 109 -4.98 -11.57 -10.54
C GLU A 109 -4.23 -10.27 -10.86
N GLU A 110 -4.92 -9.25 -11.36
CA GLU A 110 -4.31 -7.94 -11.64
C GLU A 110 -3.78 -7.29 -10.37
N LEU A 111 -4.50 -7.44 -9.27
CA LEU A 111 -4.10 -6.93 -7.96
C LEU A 111 -2.86 -7.66 -7.43
N SER A 112 -2.80 -8.98 -7.56
CA SER A 112 -1.60 -9.75 -7.18
C SER A 112 -0.38 -9.36 -8.02
N ARG A 113 -0.55 -9.03 -9.30
CA ARG A 113 0.54 -8.54 -10.15
C ARG A 113 0.97 -7.12 -9.80
N TYR A 114 0.04 -6.30 -9.33
CA TYR A 114 0.33 -4.94 -8.87
C TYR A 114 1.12 -4.95 -7.54
N ASN A 115 0.82 -5.90 -6.65
CA ASN A 115 1.45 -6.02 -5.35
C ASN A 115 2.77 -6.84 -5.35
N ALA A 116 3.16 -7.43 -6.49
CA ALA A 116 4.37 -8.24 -6.64
C ALA A 116 5.62 -7.40 -6.95
#